data_AF-A0A3B9PY50-F1
#
_entry.id   AF-A0A3B9PY50-F1
#
_cell.length_a   1.000
_cell.length_b   1.000
_cell.length_c   1.000
_cell.angle_alpha   90.00
_cell.angle_beta   90.00
_cell.angle_gamma   90.00
#
_symmetry.space_group_name_H-M   'P 1'
#
loop_
_entity.id
_entity.type
_entity.pdbx_description
1 polymer ?
#
loop_
_entity_poly.entity_id
_entity_poly.type
_entity_poly.pdbx_seq_one_letter_code
_entity_poly.pdbx_strand_id
1 'polypeptide(L)'
;VAYTYETPSNGGRSTINGVILSDEAKELTNSFNYEVLDQDLEKIKATIDAAREKGADIVVCYYHWGEEYQRSPNPWQIYIAEQTVAMGADVIFGSHPHVLQRVDVLENEETGKQVPVFYSMGNFLSNQRAETLNNRYTEQGMIAVSYTHL
;
A
#
# COMPACT_ATOMS: atom_id res chain seq x y z
N VAL A 1 3.66 9.36 -0.81
CA VAL A 1 2.86 8.94 -1.97
C VAL A 1 1.85 7.89 -1.51
N ALA A 2 0.56 8.00 -1.86
CA ALA A 2 -0.47 7.08 -1.37
C ALA A 2 -1.33 6.56 -2.53
N TYR A 3 -1.64 5.27 -2.51
CA TYR A 3 -2.41 4.57 -3.53
C TYR A 3 -3.39 3.57 -2.92
N THR A 4 -4.51 3.35 -3.60
CA THR A 4 -5.51 2.33 -3.24
C THR A 4 -5.82 1.43 -4.42
N TYR A 5 -5.97 0.13 -4.17
CA TYR A 5 -6.35 -0.79 -5.24
C TYR A 5 -7.80 -0.54 -5.66
N GLU A 6 -8.07 -0.74 -6.94
CA GLU A 6 -9.43 -0.77 -7.48
C GLU A 6 -10.05 -2.14 -7.22
N THR A 7 -11.22 -2.16 -6.59
CA THR A 7 -12.05 -3.36 -6.57
C THR A 7 -12.65 -3.62 -7.96
N PRO A 8 -13.13 -4.84 -8.26
CA PRO A 8 -13.63 -5.19 -9.58
C PRO A 8 -14.57 -4.14 -10.17
N SER A 9 -14.36 -3.77 -11.42
CA SER A 9 -15.11 -2.70 -12.07
C SER A 9 -16.61 -3.03 -12.12
N ASN A 10 -17.45 -1.99 -11.98
CA ASN A 10 -18.90 -2.13 -12.12
C ASN A 10 -19.36 -1.31 -13.33
N GLY A 11 -19.80 -1.99 -14.38
CA GLY A 11 -20.21 -1.34 -15.63
C GLY A 11 -19.11 -0.53 -16.31
N GLY A 12 -17.85 -0.97 -16.20
CA GLY A 12 -16.67 -0.27 -16.76
C GLY A 12 -16.20 0.94 -15.95
N ARG A 13 -16.74 1.15 -14.75
CA ARG A 13 -16.30 2.20 -13.83
C ARG A 13 -15.39 1.65 -12.75
N SER A 14 -14.34 2.41 -12.43
CA SER A 14 -13.44 2.14 -11.30
C SER A 14 -14.23 2.14 -9.99
N THR A 15 -13.91 1.19 -9.12
CA THR A 15 -14.53 1.09 -7.80
C THR A 15 -13.46 1.00 -6.71
N ILE A 16 -13.76 1.53 -5.52
CA ILE A 16 -12.94 1.37 -4.32
C ILE A 16 -13.83 0.78 -3.24
N ASN A 17 -13.42 -0.36 -2.68
CA ASN A 17 -14.21 -1.10 -1.69
C ASN A 17 -15.67 -1.34 -2.14
N GLY A 18 -15.86 -1.61 -3.44
CA GLY A 18 -17.16 -1.83 -4.06
C GLY A 18 -17.98 -0.57 -4.36
N VAL A 19 -17.47 0.62 -4.01
CA VAL A 19 -18.14 1.91 -4.28
C VAL A 19 -17.67 2.47 -5.62
N ILE A 20 -18.60 2.79 -6.51
CA ILE A 20 -18.30 3.43 -7.81
C ILE A 20 -17.77 4.84 -7.57
N LEU A 21 -16.62 5.15 -8.18
CA LEU A 21 -16.08 6.50 -8.18
C LEU A 21 -16.83 7.39 -9.19
N SER A 22 -17.12 8.62 -8.77
CA SER A 22 -17.48 9.68 -9.71
C SER A 22 -16.25 10.07 -10.54
N ASP A 23 -16.47 10.71 -11.69
CA ASP A 23 -15.37 11.17 -12.55
C ASP A 23 -14.46 12.15 -11.78
N GLU A 24 -15.05 13.06 -11.00
CA GLU A 24 -14.32 13.97 -10.10
C GLU A 24 -13.49 13.22 -9.04
N ALA A 25 -14.07 12.23 -8.36
CA ALA A 25 -13.36 11.47 -7.35
C ALA A 25 -12.21 10.66 -7.96
N LYS A 26 -12.40 10.14 -9.18
CA LYS A 26 -11.37 9.40 -9.91
C LYS A 26 -10.17 10.27 -10.24
N GLU A 27 -10.37 11.52 -10.62
CA GLU A 27 -9.26 12.46 -10.91
C GLU A 27 -8.47 12.86 -9.65
N LEU A 28 -9.11 12.83 -8.49
CA LEU A 28 -8.51 13.19 -7.20
C LEU A 28 -7.93 11.99 -6.44
N THR A 29 -8.12 10.77 -6.94
CA THR A 29 -7.73 9.54 -6.26
C THR A 29 -6.61 8.83 -7.01
N ASN A 30 -5.50 8.63 -6.33
CA ASN A 30 -4.46 7.72 -6.80
C ASN A 30 -4.91 6.27 -6.59
N SER A 31 -5.35 5.62 -7.66
CA SER A 31 -5.70 4.20 -7.66
C SER A 31 -4.79 3.38 -8.57
N PHE A 32 -4.79 2.07 -8.37
CA PHE A 32 -4.15 1.11 -9.28
C PHE A 32 -5.05 -0.12 -9.46
N ASN A 33 -4.92 -0.77 -10.61
CA ASN A 33 -5.72 -1.95 -10.96
C ASN A 33 -4.81 -3.11 -11.38
N TYR A 34 -5.08 -4.31 -10.87
CA TYR A 34 -4.27 -5.50 -11.17
C TYR A 34 -4.30 -5.90 -12.66
N GLU A 35 -5.32 -5.52 -13.43
CA GLU A 35 -5.45 -5.83 -14.86
C GLU A 35 -4.53 -4.95 -15.75
N VAL A 36 -4.19 -3.74 -15.29
CA VAL A 36 -3.35 -2.76 -15.99
C VAL A 36 -2.19 -2.29 -15.10
N LEU A 37 -1.69 -3.22 -14.28
CA LEU A 37 -0.78 -2.90 -13.19
C LEU A 37 0.51 -2.26 -13.68
N ASP A 38 1.07 -2.72 -14.80
CA ASP A 38 2.32 -2.16 -15.33
C ASP A 38 2.17 -0.68 -15.71
N GLN A 39 1.02 -0.28 -16.31
CA GLN A 39 0.76 1.13 -16.60
C GLN A 39 0.56 1.95 -15.31
N ASP A 40 -0.05 1.37 -14.28
CA ASP A 40 -0.23 2.06 -13.01
C ASP A 40 1.07 2.15 -12.20
N LEU A 41 1.98 1.17 -12.34
CA LEU A 41 3.33 1.22 -11.79
C LEU A 41 4.14 2.38 -12.37
N GLU A 42 3.98 2.70 -13.66
CA GLU A 42 4.59 3.90 -14.26
C GLU A 42 4.07 5.20 -13.61
N LYS A 43 2.77 5.27 -13.30
CA LYS A 43 2.19 6.43 -12.60
C LYS A 43 2.70 6.54 -11.15
N ILE A 44 2.84 5.41 -10.47
CA ILE A 44 3.42 5.34 -9.13
C ILE A 44 4.86 5.87 -9.17
N LYS A 45 5.67 5.40 -10.11
CA LYS A 45 7.04 5.88 -10.30
C LYS A 45 7.08 7.38 -10.54
N ALA A 46 6.26 7.89 -11.47
CA ALA A 46 6.20 9.33 -11.76
C ALA A 46 5.84 10.16 -10.51
N THR A 47 4.98 9.64 -9.63
CA THR A 47 4.62 10.30 -8.39
C THR A 47 5.75 10.29 -7.35
N ILE A 48 6.53 9.20 -7.29
CA ILE A 48 7.75 9.11 -6.47
C ILE A 48 8.81 10.10 -6.97
N ASP A 49 9.09 10.10 -8.28
CA ASP A 49 10.04 11.02 -8.92
C ASP A 49 9.64 12.48 -8.65
N ALA A 50 8.37 12.83 -8.87
CA ALA A 50 7.87 14.18 -8.62
C ALA A 50 7.98 14.62 -7.15
N ALA A 51 7.87 13.68 -6.19
CA ALA A 51 8.12 13.99 -4.78
C ALA A 51 9.59 14.34 -4.53
N ARG A 52 10.52 13.59 -5.14
CA ARG A 52 11.96 13.88 -5.06
C ARG A 52 12.34 15.19 -5.71
N GLU A 53 11.83 15.46 -6.91
CA GLU A 53 12.08 16.72 -7.64
C GLU A 53 11.62 17.94 -6.83
N LYS A 54 10.57 17.80 -6.02
CA LYS A 54 10.09 18.82 -5.09
C LYS A 54 10.93 18.95 -3.81
N GLY A 55 12.03 18.20 -3.70
CA GLY A 55 12.98 18.29 -2.59
C GLY A 55 12.67 17.35 -1.42
N ALA A 56 11.89 16.28 -1.60
CA ALA A 56 11.65 15.33 -0.51
C ALA A 56 12.91 14.53 -0.17
N ASP A 57 13.43 14.69 1.05
CA ASP A 57 14.52 13.87 1.60
C ASP A 57 14.08 12.43 1.85
N ILE A 58 12.80 12.25 2.21
CA ILE A 58 12.19 10.95 2.46
C ILE A 58 10.88 10.81 1.66
N VAL A 59 10.75 9.73 0.89
CA VAL A 59 9.53 9.33 0.20
C VAL A 59 8.95 8.09 0.88
N VAL A 60 7.85 8.33 1.60
CA VAL A 60 7.03 7.27 2.20
C VAL A 60 5.92 6.89 1.21
N CYS A 61 5.85 5.60 0.87
CA CYS A 61 4.78 5.05 0.05
C CYS A 61 3.74 4.34 0.93
N TYR A 62 2.47 4.63 0.68
CA TYR A 62 1.34 4.01 1.39
C TYR A 62 0.43 3.29 0.41
N TYR A 63 0.02 2.07 0.75
CA TYR A 63 -0.89 1.28 -0.04
C TYR A 63 -2.08 0.76 0.78
N HIS A 64 -3.27 0.90 0.22
CA HIS A 64 -4.44 0.15 0.62
C HIS A 64 -4.62 -1.00 -0.38
N TRP A 65 -4.35 -2.25 0.01
CA TRP A 65 -4.17 -3.38 -0.93
C TRP A 65 -4.34 -4.78 -0.31
N GLY A 66 -4.26 -5.82 -1.13
CA GLY A 66 -4.28 -7.20 -0.64
C GLY A 66 -5.69 -7.68 -0.31
N GLU A 67 -5.77 -8.79 0.43
CA GLU A 67 -7.03 -9.48 0.68
C GLU A 67 -7.40 -9.39 2.16
N GLU A 68 -8.67 -9.10 2.44
CA GLU A 68 -9.18 -9.03 3.81
C GLU A 68 -8.88 -10.33 4.59
N TYR A 69 -8.40 -10.13 5.81
CA TYR A 69 -8.10 -11.15 6.81
C TYR A 69 -7.00 -12.17 6.46
N GLN A 70 -6.30 -11.98 5.33
CA GLN A 70 -5.15 -12.80 4.98
C GLN A 70 -3.91 -12.37 5.76
N ARG A 71 -3.35 -13.30 6.52
CA ARG A 71 -2.20 -13.06 7.41
C ARG A 71 -0.84 -13.04 6.71
N SER A 72 -0.80 -13.42 5.44
CA SER A 72 0.41 -13.38 4.62
C SER A 72 0.15 -12.46 3.42
N PRO A 73 1.14 -11.66 3.01
CA PRO A 73 1.00 -10.86 1.79
C PRO A 73 0.83 -11.79 0.59
N ASN A 74 -0.04 -11.41 -0.33
CA ASN A 74 -0.22 -12.15 -1.58
C ASN A 74 0.89 -11.79 -2.60
N PRO A 75 1.03 -12.54 -3.70
CA PRO A 75 2.09 -12.29 -4.69
C PRO A 75 2.08 -10.87 -5.28
N TRP A 76 0.89 -10.27 -5.44
CA TRP A 76 0.77 -8.91 -5.96
C TRP A 76 1.31 -7.86 -5.00
N GLN A 77 1.02 -7.99 -3.70
CA GLN A 77 1.58 -7.11 -2.69
C GLN A 77 3.11 -7.17 -2.69
N ILE A 78 3.68 -8.37 -2.80
CA ILE A 78 5.13 -8.58 -2.86
C ILE A 78 5.72 -7.92 -4.11
N TYR A 79 5.16 -8.20 -5.28
CA TYR A 79 5.60 -7.62 -6.55
C TYR A 79 5.56 -6.09 -6.54
N ILE A 80 4.44 -5.49 -6.12
CA ILE A 80 4.31 -4.03 -6.07
C ILE A 80 5.33 -3.43 -5.08
N ALA A 81 5.56 -4.08 -3.94
CA ALA A 81 6.57 -3.61 -2.98
C ALA A 81 7.99 -3.63 -3.59
N GLU A 82 8.39 -4.72 -4.25
CA GLU A 82 9.70 -4.82 -4.93
C GLU A 82 9.88 -3.73 -5.99
N GLN A 83 8.86 -3.52 -6.83
CA GLN A 83 8.88 -2.45 -7.85
C GLN A 83 8.97 -1.07 -7.20
N THR A 84 8.21 -0.82 -6.13
CA THR A 84 8.20 0.47 -5.43
C THR A 84 9.53 0.77 -4.75
N VAL A 85 10.21 -0.25 -4.24
CA VAL A 85 11.58 -0.13 -3.71
C VAL A 85 12.55 0.21 -4.83
N ALA A 86 12.48 -0.49 -5.97
CA ALA A 86 13.30 -0.17 -7.14
C ALA A 86 13.07 1.26 -7.65
N MET A 87 11.85 1.78 -7.55
CA MET A 87 11.51 3.17 -7.91
C MET A 87 12.05 4.24 -6.94
N GLY A 88 12.66 3.86 -5.81
CA GLY A 88 13.32 4.80 -4.90
C GLY A 88 12.49 5.24 -3.68
N ALA A 89 11.48 4.45 -3.29
CA ALA A 89 10.80 4.63 -2.02
C ALA A 89 11.74 4.32 -0.84
N ASP A 90 11.55 5.02 0.29
CA ASP A 90 12.37 4.82 1.49
C ASP A 90 11.70 3.96 2.54
N VAL A 91 10.36 3.93 2.56
CA VAL A 91 9.53 3.15 3.47
C VAL A 91 8.22 2.84 2.76
N ILE A 92 7.71 1.63 2.93
CA ILE A 92 6.39 1.22 2.43
C ILE A 92 5.48 0.82 3.60
N PHE A 93 4.30 1.45 3.69
CA PHE A 93 3.25 1.09 4.64
C PHE A 93 2.01 0.57 3.93
N GLY A 94 1.50 -0.57 4.36
CA GLY A 94 0.33 -1.24 3.83
C GLY A 94 -0.82 -1.30 4.83
N SER A 95 -2.03 -1.33 4.30
CA SER A 95 -3.30 -1.50 5.02
C SER A 95 -4.29 -2.27 4.14
N HIS A 96 -5.52 -2.46 4.64
CA HIS A 96 -6.67 -3.16 4.03
C HIS A 96 -6.90 -4.61 4.51
N PRO A 97 -5.91 -5.49 4.71
CA PRO A 97 -6.18 -6.84 5.20
C PRO A 97 -6.83 -6.88 6.59
N HIS A 98 -6.85 -5.77 7.33
CA HIS A 98 -7.41 -5.67 8.68
C HIS A 98 -6.79 -6.64 9.70
N VAL A 99 -5.66 -7.24 9.35
CA VAL A 99 -4.84 -8.11 10.20
C VAL A 99 -3.38 -7.76 9.99
N LEU A 100 -2.53 -8.07 10.96
CA LEU A 100 -1.09 -7.92 10.81
C LEU A 100 -0.55 -8.90 9.76
N GLN A 101 0.27 -8.37 8.86
CA GLN A 101 1.13 -9.16 7.98
C GLN A 101 2.61 -8.95 8.39
N ARG A 102 3.50 -9.76 7.81
CA ARG A 102 4.94 -9.65 8.09
C ARG A 102 5.51 -8.29 7.67
N VAL A 103 6.66 -7.96 8.26
CA VAL A 103 7.49 -6.81 7.86
C VAL A 103 8.75 -7.37 7.24
N ASP A 104 9.06 -6.92 6.03
CA ASP A 104 10.29 -7.27 5.32
C ASP A 104 11.18 -6.03 5.22
N VAL A 105 12.47 -6.26 4.96
CA VAL A 105 13.43 -5.21 4.56
C VAL A 105 13.94 -5.63 3.20
N LEU A 106 13.59 -4.86 2.18
CA LEU A 106 14.02 -5.12 0.81
C LEU A 106 15.21 -4.21 0.47
N GLU A 107 16.11 -4.68 -0.37
CA GLU A 107 17.21 -3.88 -0.87
C GLU A 107 16.84 -3.27 -2.22
N ASN A 108 17.09 -1.96 -2.38
CA ASN A 108 17.12 -1.36 -3.71
C ASN A 108 18.45 -1.72 -4.37
N GLU A 109 18.39 -2.59 -5.38
CA GLU A 109 19.56 -3.16 -6.08
C GLU A 109 20.50 -2.10 -6.71
N GLU A 110 19.97 -0.94 -7.12
CA GLU A 110 20.79 0.11 -7.75
C GLU A 110 21.58 0.93 -6.71
N THR A 111 21.02 1.11 -5.52
CA THR A 111 21.56 2.01 -4.49
C THR A 111 22.11 1.28 -3.27
N GLY A 112 21.82 -0.01 -3.12
CA GLY A 112 22.09 -0.82 -1.92
C GLY A 112 21.25 -0.42 -0.71
N LYS A 113 20.25 0.45 -0.88
CA LYS A 113 19.46 0.99 0.24
C LYS A 113 18.50 -0.07 0.80
N GLN A 114 18.54 -0.26 2.11
CA GLN A 114 17.60 -1.10 2.84
C GLN A 114 16.28 -0.35 3.10
N VAL A 115 15.17 -0.90 2.63
CA VAL A 115 13.84 -0.28 2.66
C VAL A 115 12.87 -1.15 3.45
N PRO A 116 12.37 -0.70 4.61
CA PRO A 116 11.37 -1.44 5.38
C PRO A 116 10.00 -1.42 4.68
N VAL A 117 9.37 -2.59 4.63
CA VAL A 117 8.07 -2.84 3.99
C VAL A 117 7.11 -3.47 4.99
N PHE A 118 6.08 -2.73 5.37
CA PHE A 118 5.02 -3.16 6.27
C PHE A 118 3.80 -3.55 5.45
N TYR A 119 3.64 -4.82 5.07
CA TYR A 119 2.59 -5.22 4.12
C TYR A 119 1.15 -4.97 4.61
N SER A 120 0.92 -5.11 5.91
CA SER A 120 -0.32 -4.68 6.56
C SER A 120 -0.06 -4.40 8.04
N MET A 121 -0.41 -3.18 8.46
CA MET A 121 -0.28 -2.74 9.86
C MET A 121 -1.44 -3.20 10.76
N GLY A 122 -2.44 -3.89 10.22
CA GLY A 122 -3.62 -4.34 10.97
C GLY A 122 -4.50 -3.17 11.43
N ASN A 123 -5.21 -3.36 12.53
CA ASN A 123 -6.13 -2.39 13.10
C ASN A 123 -5.59 -1.85 14.42
N PHE A 124 -5.39 -0.53 14.51
CA PHE A 124 -5.04 0.11 15.79
C PHE A 124 -6.27 0.38 16.65
N LEU A 125 -7.33 0.92 16.04
CA LEU A 125 -8.65 1.11 16.65
C LEU A 125 -9.71 0.78 15.60
N SER A 126 -10.57 -0.20 15.87
CA SER A 126 -11.59 -0.67 14.91
C SER A 126 -12.81 -1.28 15.60
N ASN A 127 -13.94 -1.34 14.90
CA ASN A 127 -15.14 -2.09 15.32
C ASN A 127 -15.14 -3.55 14.79
N GLN A 128 -14.07 -3.95 14.10
CA GLN A 128 -13.83 -5.33 13.65
C GLN A 128 -13.33 -6.17 14.83
N ARG A 129 -14.26 -6.53 15.71
CA ARG A 129 -13.95 -7.23 16.96
C ARG A 129 -14.01 -8.74 16.80
N ALA A 130 -13.30 -9.44 17.68
CA ALA A 130 -13.28 -10.90 17.67
C ALA A 130 -14.69 -11.47 17.84
N GLU A 131 -15.55 -10.83 18.64
CA GLU A 131 -16.92 -11.28 18.89
C GLU A 131 -17.85 -11.09 17.69
N THR A 132 -17.60 -10.09 16.85
CA THR A 132 -18.45 -9.80 15.69
C THR A 132 -18.00 -10.53 14.43
N LEU A 133 -16.69 -10.70 14.25
CA LEU A 133 -16.10 -11.34 13.07
C LEU A 133 -15.64 -12.77 13.29
N ASN A 134 -15.68 -13.27 14.52
CA ASN A 134 -15.10 -14.56 14.91
C ASN A 134 -13.62 -14.70 14.47
N ASN A 135 -12.87 -13.59 14.53
CA ASN A 135 -11.48 -13.51 14.10
C ASN A 135 -10.67 -12.62 15.05
N ARG A 136 -9.86 -13.23 15.93
CA ARG A 136 -9.04 -12.50 16.90
C ARG A 136 -7.93 -11.63 16.29
N TYR A 137 -7.56 -11.89 15.04
CA TYR A 137 -6.43 -11.18 14.41
C TYR A 137 -6.81 -9.75 13.99
N THR A 138 -8.11 -9.41 13.98
CA THR A 138 -8.59 -8.08 13.60
C THR A 138 -8.48 -7.03 14.70
N GLU A 139 -8.04 -7.43 15.90
CA GLU A 139 -7.80 -6.55 17.05
C GLU A 139 -6.31 -6.27 17.28
N GLN A 140 -5.48 -6.62 16.29
CA GLN A 140 -4.04 -6.45 16.35
C GLN A 140 -3.62 -5.34 15.39
N GLY A 141 -2.77 -4.44 15.89
CA GLY A 141 -2.21 -3.34 15.13
C GLY A 141 -0.74 -3.13 15.45
N MET A 142 -0.02 -2.45 14.56
CA MET A 142 1.39 -2.13 14.72
C MET A 142 1.60 -0.63 14.91
N ILE A 143 2.53 -0.27 15.79
CA ILE A 143 3.16 1.05 15.83
C ILE A 143 4.61 0.86 15.39
N ALA A 144 5.01 1.54 14.32
CA ALA A 144 6.40 1.59 13.89
C ALA A 144 7.03 2.92 14.36
N VAL A 145 8.21 2.83 14.97
CA VAL A 145 9.02 4.00 15.37
C VAL A 145 10.34 3.92 14.62
N SER A 146 10.63 4.94 13.82
CA SER A 146 11.90 5.06 13.08
C SER A 146 12.66 6.28 13.56
N TYR A 147 13.98 6.16 13.63
CA TYR A 147 14.89 7.26 13.95
C TYR A 147 15.73 7.55 12.71
N THR A 148 15.56 8.74 12.15
CA THR A 148 16.43 9.25 11.10
C THR A 148 17.47 10.16 11.72
N HIS A 149 18.73 9.80 11.52
CA HIS A 149 19.85 10.73 11.75
C HIS A 149 20.03 11.56 10.47
N LEU A 150 19.75 12.86 10.56
CA LEU A 150 20.09 13.86 9.54
C LEU A 150 21.53 14.34 9.74
#